data_AF-A0A1R3RNS0-F1
#
_entry.id   AF-A0A1R3RNS0-F1
#
_cell.length_a   1.000
_cell.length_b   1.000
_cell.length_c   1.000
_cell.angle_alpha   90.00
_cell.angle_beta   90.00
_cell.angle_gamma   90.00
#
_symmetry.space_group_name_H-M   'P 1'
#
loop_
_entity.id
_entity.type
_entity.pdbx_description
1 polymer ?
#
loop_
_entity_poly.entity_id
_entity_poly.type
_entity_poly.pdbx_seq_one_letter_code
_entity_poly.pdbx_strand_id
1 'polypeptide(L)'
;MLARLTNIFTLSTSPSVLLVIGKFGATIHVLYLLPENGTIERFSLTTPSSTTTFCHRGAREQAREQIGAVTLHVGDGETPNSFLVDVETRIRKQRNASLSSSPVQPQTGSVEVTQLVQDVLQPAALDAIHER
;
A
#
# COMPACT_ATOMS: atom_id res chain seq x y z
N MET A 1 20.84 3.45 -6.33
CA MET A 1 19.50 2.90 -6.07
C MET A 1 18.41 3.81 -6.66
N LEU A 2 18.36 3.95 -8.00
CA LEU A 2 17.34 4.76 -8.70
C LEU A 2 16.66 4.00 -9.87
N ALA A 3 17.16 2.83 -10.24
CA ALA A 3 16.72 2.10 -11.44
C ALA A 3 15.32 1.46 -11.34
N ARG A 4 14.71 1.41 -10.14
CA ARG A 4 13.36 0.86 -9.95
C ARG A 4 12.23 1.86 -10.19
N LEU A 5 12.51 3.16 -10.17
CA LEU A 5 11.48 4.19 -10.38
C LEU A 5 11.04 4.33 -11.84
N THR A 6 11.84 3.83 -12.79
CA THR A 6 11.47 3.87 -14.21
C THR A 6 10.35 2.90 -14.56
N ASN A 7 10.03 1.95 -13.67
CA ASN A 7 9.14 0.83 -13.92
C ASN A 7 8.13 0.56 -12.80
N ILE A 8 7.72 1.58 -12.02
CA ILE A 8 6.78 1.44 -10.88
C ILE A 8 5.48 0.70 -11.30
N PHE A 9 5.13 0.77 -12.58
CA PHE A 9 3.91 0.20 -13.14
C PHE A 9 4.12 -0.53 -14.47
N THR A 10 5.35 -0.91 -14.82
CA THR A 10 5.53 -1.66 -16.06
C THR A 10 5.08 -3.09 -15.89
N LEU A 11 4.05 -3.44 -16.68
CA LEU A 11 3.83 -4.77 -17.22
C LEU A 11 3.86 -5.92 -16.19
N SER A 12 3.62 -5.67 -14.90
CA SER A 12 3.31 -6.77 -14.01
C SER A 12 1.95 -7.30 -14.43
N THR A 13 1.95 -8.50 -15.00
CA THR A 13 0.75 -9.31 -15.22
C THR A 13 0.11 -9.76 -13.90
N SER A 14 0.74 -9.47 -12.76
CA SER A 14 0.21 -9.75 -11.44
C SER A 14 -0.63 -8.57 -10.94
N PRO A 15 -1.87 -8.80 -10.48
CA PRO A 15 -2.62 -7.78 -9.75
C PRO A 15 -1.83 -7.39 -8.49
N SER A 16 -1.90 -6.13 -8.06
CA SER A 16 -1.10 -5.62 -6.94
C SER A 16 -1.90 -4.62 -6.10
N VAL A 17 -1.45 -4.37 -4.87
CA VAL A 17 -2.21 -3.58 -3.88
C VAL A 17 -1.41 -2.37 -3.42
N LEU A 18 -2.08 -1.22 -3.39
CA LEU A 18 -1.54 0.05 -2.93
C LEU A 18 -2.40 0.59 -1.80
N LEU A 19 -1.78 1.03 -0.71
CA LEU A 19 -2.39 1.94 0.25
C LEU A 19 -1.95 3.36 -0.10
N VAL A 20 -2.91 4.24 -0.33
CA VAL A 20 -2.67 5.63 -0.76
C VAL A 20 -3.18 6.60 0.28
N ILE A 21 -2.37 7.58 0.65
CA ILE A 21 -2.71 8.66 1.56
C ILE A 21 -2.53 9.99 0.84
N GLY A 22 -3.54 10.84 0.92
CA GLY A 22 -3.52 12.18 0.37
C GLY A 22 -4.68 12.44 -0.57
N LYS A 23 -4.68 13.63 -1.16
CA LYS A 23 -5.72 14.10 -2.07
C LYS A 23 -5.17 14.16 -3.49
N PHE A 24 -5.97 13.72 -4.46
CA PHE A 24 -5.64 13.88 -5.88
C PHE A 24 -5.57 15.37 -6.25
N GLY A 25 -4.59 15.71 -7.08
CA GLY A 25 -4.23 17.11 -7.34
C GLY A 25 -3.19 17.67 -6.36
N ALA A 26 -2.71 16.85 -5.43
CA ALA A 26 -1.59 17.13 -4.54
C ALA A 26 -0.60 15.97 -4.53
N THR A 27 0.38 16.04 -3.61
CA THR A 27 1.27 14.92 -3.31
C THR A 27 0.48 13.83 -2.59
N ILE A 28 0.53 12.63 -3.15
CA ILE A 28 0.07 11.40 -2.51
C ILE A 28 1.26 10.61 -2.01
N HIS A 29 1.07 9.91 -0.90
CA HIS A 29 2.03 8.98 -0.33
C HIS A 29 1.48 7.57 -0.50
N VAL A 30 2.33 6.67 -0.97
CA VAL A 30 1.93 5.33 -1.39
C VAL A 30 2.77 4.31 -0.64
N LEU A 31 2.09 3.31 -0.09
CA LEU A 31 2.66 2.09 0.42
C LEU A 31 2.27 0.96 -0.53
N TYR A 32 3.27 0.37 -1.15
CA TYR A 32 3.12 -0.67 -2.16
C TYR A 32 3.56 -2.02 -1.58
N LEU A 33 2.67 -3.01 -1.62
CA LEU A 33 2.99 -4.38 -1.26
C LEU A 33 3.15 -5.17 -2.55
N LEU A 34 4.38 -5.60 -2.84
CA LEU A 34 4.67 -6.44 -4.00
C LEU A 34 4.15 -7.85 -3.73
N PRO A 35 3.16 -8.36 -4.47
CA PRO A 35 2.63 -9.70 -4.25
C PRO A 35 3.67 -10.79 -4.46
N GLU A 36 4.62 -10.61 -5.40
CA GLU A 36 5.54 -11.67 -5.84
C GLU A 36 6.57 -12.07 -4.77
N ASN A 37 6.97 -11.13 -3.91
CA ASN A 37 7.98 -11.37 -2.88
C ASN A 37 7.60 -10.78 -1.52
N GLY A 38 6.46 -10.09 -1.44
CA GLY A 38 5.99 -9.36 -0.26
C GLY A 38 6.95 -8.28 0.23
N THR A 39 7.77 -7.73 -0.67
CA THR A 39 8.52 -6.50 -0.39
C THR A 39 7.52 -5.37 -0.21
N ILE A 40 7.77 -4.52 0.78
CA ILE A 40 6.99 -3.33 1.02
C ILE A 40 7.83 -2.14 0.54
N GLU A 41 7.32 -1.39 -0.42
CA GLU A 41 7.96 -0.19 -0.94
C GLU A 41 7.12 1.04 -0.55
N ARG A 42 7.80 2.15 -0.26
CA ARG A 42 7.16 3.44 0.02
C ARG A 42 7.68 4.48 -0.94
N PHE A 43 6.77 5.27 -1.49
CA PHE A 43 7.14 6.40 -2.34
C PHE A 43 6.06 7.47 -2.31
N SER A 44 6.37 8.64 -2.85
CA SER A 44 5.43 9.76 -2.97
C SER A 44 5.37 10.21 -4.42
N LEU A 45 4.18 10.58 -4.87
CA LEU A 45 3.95 11.04 -6.24
C LEU A 45 3.13 12.33 -6.20
N THR A 46 3.50 13.31 -7.01
CA THR A 46 2.66 14.48 -7.24
C THR A 46 1.68 14.16 -8.35
N THR A 47 0.39 14.09 -8.03
CA THR A 47 -0.65 13.78 -9.01
C THR A 47 -1.24 15.06 -9.60
N PRO A 48 -1.37 15.18 -10.93
CA PRO A 48 -2.12 16.29 -11.51
C PRO A 48 -3.60 16.18 -11.13
N SER A 49 -4.26 17.32 -10.97
CA SER A 49 -5.67 17.41 -10.51
C SER A 49 -6.68 16.71 -11.43
N SER A 50 -6.29 16.40 -12.67
CA SER A 50 -7.11 15.71 -13.67
C SER A 50 -7.01 14.17 -13.61
N THR A 51 -6.26 13.60 -12.67
CA THR A 51 -6.07 12.15 -12.57
C THR A 51 -7.26 11.51 -11.85
N THR A 52 -8.33 11.21 -12.58
CA THR A 52 -9.56 10.62 -12.03
C THR A 52 -9.47 9.09 -11.89
N THR A 53 -8.49 8.46 -12.51
CA THR A 53 -8.23 7.01 -12.43
C THR A 53 -6.72 6.80 -12.49
N PHE A 54 -6.16 5.96 -11.61
CA PHE A 54 -4.72 5.69 -11.59
C PHE A 54 -4.33 4.90 -12.85
N CYS A 55 -4.09 5.62 -13.95
CA CYS A 55 -3.58 5.11 -15.20
C CYS A 55 -2.18 5.66 -15.39
N HIS A 56 -1.17 5.00 -14.81
CA HIS A 56 0.22 5.46 -14.89
C HIS A 56 1.08 4.39 -15.57
N ARG A 57 1.75 4.76 -16.68
CA ARG A 57 2.70 3.90 -17.42
C ARG A 57 2.18 2.49 -17.75
N GLY A 58 0.89 2.34 -18.01
CA GLY A 58 0.27 1.08 -18.44
C GLY A 58 -0.39 0.26 -17.32
N ALA A 59 -0.14 0.55 -16.03
CA ALA A 59 -0.99 0.03 -14.98
C ALA A 59 -2.32 0.78 -14.98
N ARG A 60 -3.41 0.02 -14.86
CA ARG A 60 -4.76 0.53 -14.75
C ARG A 60 -5.34 0.09 -13.40
N GLU A 61 -5.73 1.05 -12.59
CA GLU A 61 -6.49 0.82 -11.37
C GLU A 61 -7.76 0.01 -11.68
N GLN A 62 -7.95 -1.11 -10.99
CA GLN A 62 -9.13 -1.96 -11.15
C GLN A 62 -10.26 -1.54 -10.21
N ALA A 63 -9.94 -1.28 -8.95
CA ALA A 63 -10.89 -0.88 -7.92
C ALA A 63 -10.20 0.05 -6.91
N ARG A 64 -11.02 0.89 -6.27
CA ARG A 64 -10.61 1.76 -5.17
C ARG A 64 -11.64 1.67 -4.06
N GLU A 65 -11.15 1.55 -2.84
CA GLU A 65 -11.98 1.59 -1.64
C GLU A 65 -11.34 2.53 -0.62
N GLN A 66 -12.16 3.40 -0.01
CA GLN A 66 -11.71 4.20 1.11
C GLN A 66 -11.86 3.36 2.39
N ILE A 67 -10.72 2.99 2.98
CA ILE A 67 -10.70 2.18 4.20
C ILE A 67 -10.89 3.00 5.49
N GLY A 68 -10.66 4.31 5.45
CA GLY A 68 -10.80 5.18 6.61
C GLY A 68 -10.27 6.58 6.36
N ALA A 69 -10.24 7.39 7.42
CA ALA A 69 -9.64 8.72 7.45
C ALA A 69 -8.81 8.84 8.72
N VAL A 70 -7.66 9.51 8.61
CA VAL A 70 -6.76 9.77 9.75
C VAL A 70 -6.42 11.24 9.79
N THR A 71 -6.40 11.81 11.00
CA THR A 71 -5.90 13.16 11.25
C THR A 71 -4.45 13.05 11.67
N LEU A 72 -3.55 13.70 10.94
CA LEU A 72 -2.13 13.77 11.28
C LEU A 72 -1.84 15.14 11.90
N HIS A 73 -1.34 15.14 13.14
CA HIS A 73 -1.01 16.36 13.87
C HIS A 73 0.40 16.82 13.51
N VAL A 74 0.49 17.72 12.52
CA VAL A 74 1.77 18.24 12.01
C VAL A 74 2.63 18.88 13.12
N GLY A 75 1.99 19.43 14.16
CA GLY A 75 2.69 20.02 15.32
C GLY A 75 3.55 19.03 16.10
N ASP A 76 3.19 17.75 16.09
CA ASP A 76 3.90 16.67 16.79
C ASP A 76 4.97 16.00 15.89
N GLY A 77 5.24 16.59 14.73
CA GLY A 77 6.17 16.06 13.74
C GLY A 77 5.59 14.92 12.89
N GLU A 78 4.28 14.69 12.98
CA GLU A 78 3.63 13.65 12.20
C GLU A 78 3.61 14.00 10.72
N THR A 79 3.92 13.00 9.90
CA THR A 79 3.88 13.10 8.44
C THR A 79 3.13 11.91 7.86
N PRO A 80 2.58 12.02 6.65
CA PRO A 80 2.04 10.86 5.97
C PRO A 80 3.05 9.71 5.85
N ASN A 81 4.34 10.01 5.72
CA ASN A 81 5.39 9.00 5.67
C ASN A 81 5.60 8.30 7.02
N SER A 82 5.52 9.01 8.15
CA SER A 82 5.62 8.38 9.47
C SER A 82 4.40 7.49 9.74
N PHE A 83 3.20 7.91 9.35
CA PHE A 83 2.02 7.03 9.40
C PHE A 83 2.23 5.76 8.56
N LEU A 84 2.77 5.87 7.34
CA LEU A 84 3.07 4.69 6.52
C LEU A 84 4.14 3.78 7.13
N VAL A 85 5.08 4.31 7.93
CA VAL A 85 6.03 3.51 8.70
C VAL A 85 5.31 2.69 9.77
N ASP A 86 4.32 3.27 10.44
CA ASP A 86 3.52 2.57 11.46
C ASP A 86 2.74 1.42 10.82
N VAL A 87 2.09 1.68 9.67
CA VAL A 87 1.37 0.66 8.90
C VAL A 87 2.33 -0.44 8.42
N GLU A 88 3.49 -0.08 7.84
CA GLU A 88 4.52 -1.05 7.43
C GLU A 88 4.97 -1.95 8.60
N THR A 89 5.15 -1.36 9.78
CA THR A 89 5.56 -2.09 10.99
C THR A 89 4.50 -3.11 11.40
N ARG A 90 3.22 -2.74 11.34
CA ARG A 90 2.09 -3.63 11.67
C ARG A 90 1.93 -4.75 10.65
N ILE A 91 2.06 -4.45 9.36
CA ILE A 91 2.07 -5.46 8.28
C ILE A 91 3.18 -6.48 8.54
N ARG A 92 4.40 -6.02 8.84
CA ARG A 92 5.52 -6.92 9.15
C ARG A 92 5.23 -7.79 10.38
N LYS A 93 4.68 -7.21 11.44
CA LYS A 93 4.31 -7.93 12.67
C LYS A 93 3.27 -9.02 12.38
N GLN A 94 2.21 -8.70 11.64
CA GLN A 94 1.15 -9.64 11.26
C GLN A 94 1.70 -10.78 10.40
N ARG A 95 2.56 -10.47 9.42
CA ARG A 95 3.17 -11.48 8.56
C ARG A 95 4.07 -12.43 9.33
N ASN A 96 4.88 -11.91 10.25
CA ASN A 96 5.76 -12.73 11.09
C ASN A 96 4.94 -13.63 12.03
N ALA A 97 3.82 -13.14 12.58
CA ALA A 97 2.91 -13.95 13.39
C ALA A 97 2.22 -15.06 12.57
N SER A 98 1.81 -14.76 11.33
CA SER A 98 1.20 -15.74 10.42
C SER A 98 2.18 -16.83 9.99
N LEU A 99 3.42 -16.47 9.63
CA LEU A 99 4.48 -17.42 9.29
C LEU A 99 4.85 -18.36 10.46
N SER A 100 4.68 -17.91 11.70
CA SER A 100 4.88 -18.76 12.87
C SER A 100 3.77 -19.80 13.07
N SER A 101 2.65 -19.69 12.34
CA SER A 101 1.41 -20.44 12.63
C SER A 101 0.98 -21.48 11.57
N SER A 102 1.53 -21.52 10.34
CA SER A 102 1.23 -22.62 9.38
C SER A 102 2.10 -22.65 8.08
N PRO A 103 2.24 -23.81 7.40
CA PRO A 103 3.06 -23.98 6.20
C PRO A 103 2.36 -23.54 4.89
N VAL A 104 3.21 -23.11 3.96
CA VAL A 104 3.01 -22.54 2.62
C VAL A 104 1.92 -23.19 1.76
N GLN A 105 1.13 -22.37 1.07
CA GLN A 105 0.43 -22.78 -0.16
C GLN A 105 0.56 -21.68 -1.23
N PRO A 106 1.07 -21.98 -2.45
CA PRO A 106 1.09 -21.03 -3.55
C PRO A 106 -0.28 -21.04 -4.23
N GLN A 107 -0.96 -19.89 -4.26
CA GLN A 107 -2.29 -19.79 -4.89
C GLN A 107 -2.30 -18.67 -5.93
N THR A 108 -3.08 -18.87 -6.98
CA THR A 108 -3.19 -17.98 -8.14
C THR A 108 -3.34 -16.49 -7.76
N GLY A 109 -2.54 -15.62 -8.39
CA GLY A 109 -2.29 -14.24 -7.94
C GLY A 109 -3.48 -13.30 -7.65
N SER A 110 -4.69 -13.58 -8.17
CA SER A 110 -5.89 -12.79 -7.81
C SER A 110 -6.41 -13.12 -6.40
N VAL A 111 -6.34 -14.39 -6.01
CA VAL A 111 -6.72 -14.86 -4.67
C VAL A 111 -5.72 -14.32 -3.63
N GLU A 112 -4.43 -14.32 -3.97
CA GLU A 112 -3.37 -13.75 -3.13
C GLU A 112 -3.55 -12.25 -2.87
N VAL A 113 -3.96 -11.47 -3.87
CA VAL A 113 -4.20 -10.03 -3.70
C VAL A 113 -5.38 -9.75 -2.77
N THR A 114 -6.47 -10.49 -2.92
CA THR A 114 -7.65 -10.30 -2.06
C THR A 114 -7.33 -10.64 -0.60
N GLN A 115 -6.61 -11.75 -0.37
CA GLN A 115 -6.12 -12.11 0.96
C GLN A 115 -5.15 -11.07 1.51
N LEU A 116 -4.24 -10.54 0.69
CA LEU A 116 -3.31 -9.48 1.10
C LEU A 116 -4.04 -8.21 1.54
N VAL A 117 -5.14 -7.85 0.88
CA VAL A 117 -5.99 -6.73 1.31
C VAL A 117 -6.65 -7.05 2.64
N GLN A 118 -7.38 -8.17 2.72
CA GLN A 118 -8.28 -8.48 3.84
C GLN A 118 -7.54 -8.89 5.12
N ASP A 119 -6.48 -9.68 4.99
CA ASP A 119 -5.81 -10.29 6.15
C ASP A 119 -4.63 -9.46 6.65
N VAL A 120 -4.11 -8.55 5.82
CA VAL A 120 -2.86 -7.84 6.10
C VAL A 120 -3.04 -6.32 5.99
N LEU A 121 -3.33 -5.80 4.80
CA LEU A 121 -3.28 -4.37 4.57
C LEU A 121 -4.38 -3.61 5.32
N GLN A 122 -5.63 -4.06 5.19
CA GLN A 122 -6.77 -3.40 5.81
C GLN A 122 -6.72 -3.47 7.35
N PRO A 123 -6.45 -4.63 7.99
CA PRO A 123 -6.28 -4.69 9.44
C PRO A 123 -5.14 -3.81 9.95
N ALA A 124 -3.97 -3.83 9.30
CA ALA A 124 -2.83 -3.00 9.71
C ALA A 124 -3.11 -1.49 9.58
N ALA A 125 -3.78 -1.09 8.50
CA ALA A 125 -4.13 0.31 8.29
C ALA A 125 -5.23 0.79 9.25
N LEU A 126 -6.27 -0.01 9.49
CA LEU A 126 -7.32 0.32 10.45
C LEU A 126 -6.80 0.40 11.87
N ASP A 127 -5.94 -0.53 12.27
CA ASP A 127 -5.26 -0.48 13.56
C ASP A 127 -4.43 0.82 13.67
N ALA A 128 -3.72 1.22 12.61
CA ALA A 128 -2.93 2.45 12.59
C ALA A 128 -3.79 3.72 12.66
N ILE A 129 -4.98 3.67 12.09
CA ILE A 129 -5.97 4.75 12.20
C ILE A 129 -6.52 4.82 13.63
N HIS A 130 -6.85 3.71 14.27
CA HIS A 130 -7.47 3.69 15.60
C HIS A 130 -6.54 4.11 16.74
N GLU A 131 -5.22 3.97 16.57
CA GLU A 131 -4.25 4.44 17.57
C GLU A 131 -4.02 5.97 17.54
N ARG A 132 -4.68 6.70 16.62
CA ARG A 132 -4.54 8.14 16.42
C ARG A 132 -5.86 8.86 16.68
#